data_AF-A0A7H8KFJ8-F1
#
_entry.id   AF-A0A7H8KFJ8-F1
#
_cell.length_a   1.000
_cell.length_b   1.000
_cell.length_c   1.000
_cell.angle_alpha   90.00
_cell.angle_beta   90.00
_cell.angle_gamma   90.00
#
_symmetry.space_group_name_H-M   'P 1'
#
loop_
_entity.id
_entity.type
_entity.pdbx_description
1 polymer ?
#
loop_
_entity_poly.entity_id
_entity_poly.type
_entity_poly.pdbx_seq_one_letter_code
_entity_poly.pdbx_strand_id
1 'polypeptide(L)'
;MASKIYEINVFHNGRPVRDINPFLTAIDLEDGDKTGDTLNRHLLGAVLRSGSRRNTAHEFHLEVRDIDSDGKGRGPVLWRWAMPAEQDI
;
A
#
# COMPACT_ATOMS: atom_id res chain seq x y z
N MET A 1 18.50 -10.54 -6.81
CA MET A 1 18.34 -9.28 -6.05
C MET A 1 17.71 -9.62 -4.71
N ALA A 2 18.13 -8.98 -3.62
CA ALA A 2 17.50 -9.19 -2.32
C ALA A 2 16.20 -8.37 -2.24
N SER A 3 15.08 -9.01 -1.96
CA SER A 3 13.80 -8.32 -1.81
C SER A 3 13.86 -7.43 -0.56
N LYS A 4 13.72 -6.12 -0.74
CA LYS A 4 13.69 -5.14 0.35
C LYS A 4 12.29 -5.11 0.97
N ILE A 5 12.24 -4.99 2.29
CA ILE A 5 10.98 -4.87 3.03
C ILE A 5 10.60 -3.38 3.10
N TYR A 6 9.32 -3.09 2.95
CA TYR A 6 8.74 -1.74 3.02
C TYR A 6 7.58 -1.70 4.02
N GLU A 7 7.35 -0.55 4.63
CA GLU A 7 6.13 -0.25 5.39
C GLU A 7 5.06 0.29 4.44
N ILE A 8 3.90 -0.34 4.43
CA ILE A 8 2.71 0.12 3.72
C ILE A 8 1.72 0.68 4.74
N ASN A 9 1.25 1.90 4.48
CA ASN A 9 0.14 2.52 5.20
C ASN A 9 -1.04 2.78 4.26
N VAL A 10 -2.22 2.33 4.64
CA VAL A 10 -3.50 2.53 3.95
C VAL A 10 -4.21 3.75 4.50
N PHE A 11 -4.73 4.59 3.62
CA PHE A 11 -5.52 5.76 3.98
C PHE A 11 -6.88 5.71 3.28
N HIS A 12 -7.92 6.15 3.97
CA HIS A 12 -9.26 6.38 3.42
C HIS A 12 -9.62 7.84 3.66
N ASN A 13 -9.95 8.59 2.61
CA ASN A 13 -10.27 10.02 2.69
C ASN A 13 -9.24 10.85 3.49
N GLY A 14 -7.94 10.56 3.27
CA GLY A 14 -6.82 11.25 3.92
C GLY A 14 -6.55 10.86 5.37
N ARG A 15 -7.31 9.90 5.93
CA ARG A 15 -7.10 9.39 7.30
C ARG A 15 -6.50 7.99 7.28
N PRO A 16 -5.52 7.68 8.14
CA PRO A 16 -4.93 6.35 8.20
C PRO A 16 -5.96 5.33 8.74
N VAL A 17 -6.04 4.17 8.09
CA VAL A 17 -6.88 3.06 8.55
C VAL A 17 -6.13 2.29 9.65
N ARG A 18 -6.35 2.69 10.91
CA ARG A 18 -5.53 2.27 12.06
C ARG A 18 -5.51 0.76 12.30
N ASP A 19 -6.62 0.06 12.04
CA ASP A 19 -6.70 -1.38 12.29
C ASP A 19 -5.95 -2.21 11.23
N ILE A 20 -5.47 -1.56 10.16
CA ILE A 20 -4.75 -2.17 9.06
C ILE A 20 -3.28 -1.73 9.05
N ASN A 21 -3.02 -0.52 9.56
CA ASN A 21 -1.69 0.09 9.51
C ASN A 21 -0.88 -0.11 10.78
N PRO A 22 0.45 -0.16 10.67
CA PRO A 22 1.22 -0.37 9.45
C PRO A 22 1.27 -1.86 9.05
N PHE A 23 1.50 -2.16 7.78
CA PHE A 23 1.81 -3.51 7.31
C PHE A 23 3.20 -3.56 6.67
N LEU A 24 4.00 -4.59 6.97
CA LEU A 24 5.34 -4.76 6.41
C LEU A 24 5.33 -5.84 5.33
N THR A 25 5.91 -5.55 4.17
CA THR A 25 5.99 -6.53 3.07
C THR A 25 7.20 -6.32 2.18
N ALA A 26 7.65 -7.41 1.56
CA ALA A 26 8.69 -7.35 0.54
C ALA A 26 8.07 -6.98 -0.80
N ILE A 27 8.59 -5.92 -1.45
CA ILE A 27 8.15 -5.49 -2.78
C ILE A 27 9.38 -5.41 -3.68
N ASP A 28 9.26 -5.91 -4.90
CA ASP A 28 10.26 -5.71 -5.94
C ASP A 28 9.89 -4.47 -6.76
N LEU A 29 10.35 -3.30 -6.33
CA LEU A 29 10.02 -2.01 -6.98
C LEU A 29 10.63 -1.87 -8.39
N GLU A 30 11.55 -2.74 -8.81
CA GLU A 30 12.13 -2.71 -10.16
C GLU A 30 11.20 -3.37 -11.20
N ASP A 31 10.28 -4.22 -10.76
CA ASP A 31 9.24 -4.84 -11.60
C ASP A 31 7.91 -4.09 -11.42
N GLY A 32 7.69 -3.08 -12.26
CA GLY A 32 6.54 -2.17 -12.16
C GLY A 32 5.18 -2.87 -12.27
N ASP A 33 5.05 -3.86 -13.14
CA ASP A 33 3.80 -4.61 -13.35
C ASP A 33 3.46 -5.46 -12.12
N LYS A 34 4.44 -6.20 -11.58
CA LYS A 34 4.25 -6.98 -10.34
C LYS A 34 4.04 -6.08 -9.12
N THR A 35 4.70 -4.93 -9.09
CA THR A 35 4.50 -3.93 -8.04
C THR A 35 3.07 -3.44 -8.03
N GLY A 36 2.53 -3.03 -9.19
CA GLY A 36 1.15 -2.56 -9.32
C GLY A 36 0.13 -3.61 -8.86
N ASP A 37 0.26 -4.86 -9.31
CA ASP A 37 -0.63 -5.96 -8.90
C ASP A 37 -0.54 -6.25 -7.38
N THR A 38 0.67 -6.26 -6.82
CA THR A 38 0.87 -6.46 -5.37
C THR A 38 0.21 -5.36 -4.56
N LEU A 39 0.38 -4.09 -4.96
CA LEU A 39 -0.24 -2.94 -4.30
C LEU A 39 -1.77 -2.97 -4.44
N ASN A 40 -2.30 -3.32 -5.61
CA ASN A 40 -3.74 -3.47 -5.82
C ASN A 40 -4.34 -4.55 -4.90
N ARG A 41 -3.71 -5.72 -4.83
CA ARG A 41 -4.15 -6.81 -3.94
C ARG A 41 -4.14 -6.39 -2.47
N HIS A 42 -3.11 -5.65 -2.04
CA HIS A 42 -3.05 -5.12 -0.69
C HIS A 42 -4.14 -4.09 -0.40
N LEU A 43 -4.38 -3.16 -1.32
CA LEU A 43 -5.43 -2.16 -1.20
C LEU A 43 -6.81 -2.82 -1.12
N LEU A 44 -7.11 -3.77 -2.00
CA LEU A 44 -8.36 -4.53 -1.99
C LEU A 44 -8.54 -5.32 -0.69
N GLY A 45 -7.48 -5.98 -0.21
CA GLY A 45 -7.52 -6.67 1.08
C GLY A 45 -7.77 -5.71 2.24
N ALA A 46 -7.24 -4.49 2.18
CA ALA A 46 -7.47 -3.47 3.19
C ALA A 46 -8.91 -2.95 3.17
N VAL A 47 -9.45 -2.65 2.00
CA VAL A 47 -10.85 -2.23 1.79
C VAL A 47 -11.82 -3.26 2.38
N LEU A 48 -11.58 -4.55 2.11
CA LEU A 48 -12.42 -5.62 2.65
C LEU A 48 -12.29 -5.73 4.17
N ARG A 49 -11.08 -5.59 4.73
CA ARG A 49 -10.85 -5.62 6.19
C ARG A 49 -11.43 -4.40 6.91
N SER A 50 -11.53 -3.24 6.26
CA SER A 50 -12.20 -2.07 6.84
C SER A 50 -13.73 -2.19 6.84
N GLY A 51 -14.28 -3.29 6.32
CA GLY A 51 -15.72 -3.48 6.15
C GLY A 51 -16.30 -2.71 4.94
N SER A 52 -15.44 -2.12 4.11
CA SER A 52 -15.85 -1.37 2.93
C SER A 52 -16.11 -2.30 1.74
N ARG A 53 -16.90 -1.83 0.79
CA ARG A 53 -17.19 -2.60 -0.44
C ARG A 53 -16.01 -2.53 -1.38
N ARG A 54 -15.72 -3.64 -2.06
CA ARG A 54 -14.60 -3.75 -3.01
C ARG A 54 -14.59 -2.62 -4.06
N ASN A 55 -15.75 -2.21 -4.55
CA ASN A 55 -15.91 -1.13 -5.52
C ASN A 55 -15.54 0.28 -4.99
N THR A 56 -15.36 0.45 -3.69
CA THR A 56 -14.89 1.70 -3.06
C THR A 56 -13.37 1.79 -2.99
N ALA A 57 -12.62 0.83 -3.54
CA ALA A 57 -11.15 0.79 -3.44
C ALA A 57 -10.45 2.05 -3.97
N HIS A 58 -11.05 2.73 -4.95
CA HIS A 58 -10.55 4.00 -5.50
C HIS A 58 -10.59 5.17 -4.51
N GLU A 59 -11.36 5.06 -3.41
CA GLU A 59 -11.38 6.05 -2.32
C GLU A 59 -10.19 5.88 -1.35
N PHE A 60 -9.47 4.77 -1.47
CA PHE A 60 -8.33 4.43 -0.63
C PHE A 60 -7.02 4.66 -1.38
N HIS A 61 -5.94 4.91 -0.64
CA HIS A 61 -4.60 4.90 -1.19
C HIS A 61 -3.60 4.27 -0.22
N LEU A 62 -2.48 3.81 -0.78
CA LEU A 62 -1.32 3.31 -0.06
C LEU A 62 -0.22 4.36 -0.08
N GLU A 63 0.49 4.49 1.04
CA GLU A 63 1.84 5.04 1.09
C GLU A 63 2.82 3.90 1.34
N VAL A 64 3.80 3.73 0.45
CA VAL A 64 4.91 2.80 0.61
C VAL A 64 6.11 3.57 1.13
N ARG A 65 6.65 3.13 2.25
CA ARG A 65 7.74 3.77 2.98
C ARG A 65 8.90 2.81 3.12
N ASP A 66 10.10 3.38 3.09
CA ASP A 66 11.29 2.65 3.47
C ASP A 66 11.26 2.34 4.98
N ILE A 67 11.40 1.06 5.33
CA ILE A 67 11.74 0.67 6.70
C ILE A 67 13.25 0.49 6.76
N ASP A 68 13.91 1.62 7.00
CA ASP A 68 15.24 1.62 7.56
C ASP A 68 16.39 1.25 6.59
N SER A 69 17.07 2.29 6.10
CA SER A 69 18.46 2.16 5.63
C SER A 69 19.46 2.95 6.50
N ASP A 70 19.02 3.69 7.52
CA ASP A 70 19.86 4.63 8.29
C ASP A 70 19.75 4.55 9.84
N GLY A 71 18.91 3.67 10.39
CA GLY A 71 18.76 3.35 11.81
C GLY A 71 18.00 4.37 12.65
N LYS A 72 17.27 5.32 12.03
CA LYS A 72 16.72 6.51 12.73
C LYS A 72 15.20 6.63 12.79
N GLY A 73 14.44 5.73 12.16
CA GLY A 73 12.98 5.72 12.24
C GLY A 73 12.29 5.37 10.92
N ARG A 74 11.05 5.86 10.73
CA ARG A 74 10.30 5.67 9.48
C ARG A 74 10.96 6.50 8.37
N GLY A 75 11.41 5.84 7.30
CA GLY A 75 11.98 6.50 6.13
C GLY A 75 10.96 7.32 5.34
N PRO A 76 11.39 8.02 4.28
CA PRO A 76 10.51 8.81 3.44
C PRO A 76 9.43 7.93 2.77
N VAL A 77 8.31 8.56 2.41
CA VAL A 77 7.34 7.95 1.49
C VAL A 77 8.03 7.89 0.13
N LEU A 78 8.22 6.67 -0.36
CA LEU A 78 8.79 6.44 -1.68
C LEU A 78 7.70 6.54 -2.73
N TRP A 79 6.55 5.90 -2.48
CA TRP A 79 5.46 5.77 -3.43
C TRP A 79 4.11 6.07 -2.78
N ARG A 80 3.22 6.70 -3.56
CA ARG A 80 1.79 6.80 -3.28
C ARG A 80 1.03 6.10 -4.39
N TRP A 81 0.12 5.21 -4.02
CA TRP A 81 -0.61 4.39 -4.98
C TRP A 81 -2.10 4.37 -4.66
N ALA A 82 -2.93 4.55 -5.68
CA ALA A 82 -4.37 4.37 -5.60
C ALA A 82 -4.80 3.52 -6.79
N MET A 83 -5.81 2.67 -6.59
CA MET A 83 -6.39 1.92 -7.70
C MET A 83 -7.19 2.86 -8.61
N PRO A 84 -7.01 2.79 -9.93
CA PRO A 84 -7.88 3.50 -10.88
C PRO A 84 -9.34 3.07 -10.69
N ALA A 85 -10.27 4.02 -10.78
CA ALA A 85 -11.71 3.76 -10.63
C ALA A 85 -12.29 2.86 -11.74
N GLU A 86 -11.60 2.74 -12.88
CA GLU A 86 -12.03 2.02 -14.08
C GLU A 86 -11.57 0.56 -14.15
N GLN A 87 -10.90 0.04 -13.12
CA GLN A 87 -10.64 -1.41 -13.11
C GLN A 87 -11.96 -2.12 -12.84
N ASP A 88 -12.37 -3.02 -13.74
CA ASP A 88 -13.46 -3.98 -13.51
C ASP A 88 -13.08 -4.84 -12.29
N ILE A 89 -13.56 -4.44 -11.11
CA ILE A 89 -13.26 -5.02 -9.80
C ILE A 89 -14.32 -6.03 -9.36
#